data_AF-A0AAD5U1L2-F1
#
_entry.id   AF-A0AAD5U1L2-F1
#
_cell.length_a   1.000
_cell.length_b   1.000
_cell.length_c   1.000
_cell.angle_alpha   90.00
_cell.angle_beta   90.00
_cell.angle_gamma   90.00
#
_symmetry.space_group_name_H-M   'P 1'
#
loop_
_entity.id
_entity.type
_entity.pdbx_description
1 polymer ?
#
loop_
_entity_poly.entity_id
_entity_poly.type
_entity_poly.pdbx_seq_one_letter_code
_entity_poly.pdbx_strand_id
1 'polypeptide(L)'
;MNNYVTAEEKVNQDNKKYMFLKEYKVINEAEIFDDLLEIRVSEKNYFNDMTLALDITPDQVLESKWQFIITDPGAKALDLTGLTKSYISKFIDEYIKNEFEASANGVGLLPKAEFNSQTRKFKPFYYCILKSLTLDMKLPNSISDVLLMIDFSLRDFEKFDPQTYKLKMTEFKTLKEMSNGCGISLVENRYGMVELRNYSHIEHFKDMITNLNGYFNFEEFKSVFLGDVEFTASDLIVNFINNSPGVSNKNFIWFKKFVSELSSKTAIDLYFEITGLKTFAKHVIIKINITAKSDLLPVSHTCFNILDIPNYDTETIALKKFNCWVANFGGGNGVA
;
A
#
# COMPACT_ATOMS: atom_id res chain seq x y z
N MET A 1 -2.88 6.84 51.80
CA MET A 1 -4.06 7.69 51.57
C MET A 1 -4.36 7.64 50.08
N ASN A 2 -5.38 6.85 49.69
CA ASN A 2 -5.79 6.71 48.30
C ASN A 2 -6.74 7.87 47.97
N ASN A 3 -6.33 8.76 47.07
CA ASN A 3 -7.21 9.77 46.50
C ASN A 3 -8.08 9.10 45.44
N TYR A 4 -9.30 8.72 45.82
CA TYR A 4 -10.36 8.42 44.87
C TYR A 4 -10.82 9.75 44.27
N VAL A 5 -10.34 10.05 43.07
CA VAL A 5 -10.94 11.10 42.23
C VAL A 5 -12.33 10.58 41.82
N THR A 6 -13.39 11.28 42.22
CA THR A 6 -14.75 10.87 41.90
C THR A 6 -15.01 11.02 40.39
N ALA A 7 -15.94 10.25 39.85
CA ALA A 7 -16.31 10.33 38.43
C ALA A 7 -16.73 11.75 38.02
N GLU A 8 -17.31 12.53 38.94
CA GLU A 8 -17.67 13.94 38.74
C GLU A 8 -16.47 14.88 38.64
N GLU A 9 -15.36 14.60 39.35
CA GLU A 9 -14.13 15.40 39.23
C GLU A 9 -13.42 15.15 37.90
N LYS A 10 -13.50 13.94 37.34
CA LYS A 10 -13.03 13.63 35.99
C LYS A 10 -13.84 14.37 34.92
N VAL A 11 -15.18 14.35 35.04
CA VAL A 11 -16.07 15.08 34.11
C VAL A 11 -15.85 16.59 34.18
N ASN A 12 -15.56 17.14 35.37
CA ASN A 12 -15.23 18.57 35.51
C ASN A 12 -13.82 18.94 35.02
N GLN A 13 -12.85 18.02 35.06
CA GLN A 13 -11.54 18.22 34.45
C GLN A 13 -11.62 18.14 32.91
N ASP A 14 -12.39 17.19 32.38
CA ASP A 14 -12.65 17.09 30.94
C ASP A 14 -13.41 18.33 30.44
N ASN A 15 -14.46 18.77 31.13
CA ASN A 15 -15.18 20.00 30.80
C ASN A 15 -14.32 21.28 30.89
N LYS A 16 -13.35 21.34 31.82
CA LYS A 16 -12.37 22.44 31.84
C LYS A 16 -11.39 22.37 30.67
N LYS A 17 -11.00 21.18 30.22
CA LYS A 17 -10.20 20.99 29.00
C LYS A 17 -10.97 21.44 27.75
N TYR A 18 -12.28 21.21 27.71
CA TYR A 18 -13.18 21.74 26.67
C TYR A 18 -13.41 23.25 26.76
N MET A 19 -13.33 23.86 27.94
CA MET A 19 -13.40 25.33 28.08
C MET A 19 -12.12 26.06 27.66
N PHE A 20 -10.94 25.44 27.79
CA PHE A 20 -9.69 26.04 27.28
C PHE A 20 -9.64 26.12 25.74
N LEU A 21 -10.47 25.35 25.04
CA LEU A 21 -10.65 25.44 23.59
C LEU A 21 -11.57 26.59 23.16
N LYS A 22 -12.34 27.17 24.08
CA LYS A 22 -13.29 28.27 23.77
C LYS A 22 -12.62 29.63 23.55
N GLU A 23 -11.36 29.80 23.96
CA GLU A 23 -10.61 31.05 23.77
C GLU A 23 -9.68 31.05 22.54
N TYR A 24 -9.56 29.93 21.83
CA TYR A 24 -9.05 29.90 20.45
C TYR A 24 -10.24 30.06 19.50
N LYS A 25 -10.45 31.29 19.00
CA LYS A 25 -11.44 31.67 17.98
C LYS A 25 -11.63 30.61 16.87
N VAL A 26 -12.71 29.84 17.00
CA VAL A 26 -13.81 29.61 16.05
C VAL A 26 -13.45 29.79 14.57
N ILE A 27 -12.92 28.75 13.94
CA ILE A 27 -13.09 28.44 12.50
C ILE A 27 -13.33 26.94 12.28
N ASN A 28 -12.85 26.04 13.16
CA ASN A 28 -12.88 24.59 12.94
C ASN A 28 -13.76 23.85 13.96
N GLU A 29 -15.08 24.03 13.92
CA GLU A 29 -16.03 23.16 14.62
C GLU A 29 -16.70 22.23 13.60
N ALA A 30 -16.63 20.92 13.86
CA ALA A 30 -17.46 19.96 13.19
C ALA A 30 -18.77 19.84 13.96
N GLU A 31 -19.89 20.23 13.34
CA GLU A 31 -21.21 20.18 13.95
C GLU A 31 -21.96 18.95 13.42
N ILE A 32 -22.70 18.27 14.30
CA ILE A 32 -23.50 17.09 13.95
C ILE A 32 -24.97 17.49 13.93
N PHE A 33 -25.61 17.35 12.78
CA PHE A 33 -27.05 17.53 12.61
C PHE A 33 -27.64 16.27 11.96
N ASP A 34 -28.59 15.58 12.58
CA ASP A 34 -29.34 14.47 11.95
C ASP A 34 -28.48 13.45 11.15
N ASP A 35 -27.47 12.84 11.80
CA ASP A 35 -26.51 11.90 11.18
C ASP A 35 -25.63 12.50 10.04
N LEU A 36 -25.47 13.83 10.05
CA LEU A 36 -24.60 14.59 9.15
C LEU A 36 -23.48 15.27 9.94
N LEU A 37 -22.24 14.97 9.58
CA LEU A 37 -21.03 15.68 10.01
C LEU A 37 -20.73 16.81 9.03
N GLU A 38 -20.81 18.05 9.52
CA GLU A 38 -20.34 19.22 8.77
C GLU A 38 -18.84 19.44 8.98
N ILE A 39 -18.06 19.45 7.90
CA ILE A 39 -16.63 19.71 7.92
C ILE A 39 -16.38 21.08 7.29
N ARG A 40 -16.09 22.06 8.14
CA ARG A 40 -15.82 23.44 7.74
C ARG A 40 -14.35 23.60 7.35
N VAL A 41 -14.09 24.11 6.15
CA VAL A 41 -12.74 24.27 5.59
C VAL A 41 -12.61 25.58 4.82
N SER A 42 -11.41 26.17 4.81
CA SER A 42 -11.08 27.27 3.90
C SER A 42 -10.35 26.72 2.66
N GLU A 43 -10.55 27.29 1.46
CA GLU A 43 -9.83 26.81 0.26
C GLU A 43 -8.30 26.93 0.42
N LYS A 44 -7.85 27.93 1.18
CA LYS A 44 -6.41 28.21 1.39
C LYS A 44 -5.76 27.30 2.41
N ASN A 45 -6.52 26.74 3.35
CA ASN A 45 -5.98 25.95 4.46
C ASN A 45 -6.68 24.60 4.63
N TYR A 46 -7.38 24.13 3.59
CA TYR A 46 -8.28 22.97 3.68
C TYR A 46 -7.59 21.73 4.24
N PHE A 47 -6.32 21.48 3.88
CA PHE A 47 -5.58 20.32 4.38
C PHE A 47 -5.45 20.33 5.91
N ASN A 48 -5.03 21.46 6.48
CA ASN A 48 -4.89 21.60 7.93
C ASN A 48 -6.26 21.64 8.62
N ASP A 49 -7.24 22.32 8.02
CA ASP A 49 -8.60 22.41 8.55
C ASP A 49 -9.26 21.02 8.62
N MET A 50 -9.15 20.23 7.56
CA MET A 50 -9.62 18.84 7.51
C MET A 50 -8.86 17.94 8.47
N THR A 51 -7.53 18.06 8.53
CA THR A 51 -6.72 17.25 9.45
C THR A 51 -7.18 17.47 10.89
N LEU A 52 -7.34 18.73 11.30
CA LEU A 52 -7.78 19.07 12.64
C LEU A 52 -9.22 18.60 12.89
N ALA A 53 -10.15 18.89 11.97
CA ALA A 53 -11.56 18.53 12.12
C ALA A 53 -11.72 17.01 12.28
N LEU A 54 -11.06 16.22 11.44
CA LEU A 54 -11.16 14.76 11.50
C LEU A 54 -10.44 14.17 12.72
N ASP A 55 -9.32 14.76 13.17
CA ASP A 55 -8.58 14.26 14.34
C ASP A 55 -9.37 14.45 15.64
N ILE A 56 -10.04 15.60 15.81
CA ILE A 56 -10.82 15.91 17.02
C ILE A 56 -12.21 15.25 17.03
N THR A 57 -12.73 14.83 15.88
CA THR A 57 -14.06 14.24 15.77
C THR A 57 -14.07 12.83 16.35
N PRO A 58 -15.01 12.45 17.23
CA PRO A 58 -15.12 11.08 17.75
C PRO A 58 -15.34 10.04 16.64
N ASP A 59 -14.81 8.84 16.82
CA ASP A 59 -14.85 7.77 15.80
C ASP A 59 -16.29 7.42 15.36
N GLN A 60 -17.23 7.34 16.31
CA GLN A 60 -18.64 7.04 16.00
C GLN A 60 -19.29 8.09 15.08
N VAL A 61 -18.81 9.33 15.13
CA VAL A 61 -19.36 10.44 14.36
C VAL A 61 -18.81 10.44 12.94
N LEU A 62 -17.58 9.96 12.76
CA LEU A 62 -16.93 9.88 11.44
C LEU A 62 -17.59 8.87 10.51
N GLU A 63 -18.37 7.93 11.06
CA GLU A 63 -19.19 6.98 10.30
C GLU A 63 -20.44 7.63 9.67
N SER A 64 -20.86 8.80 10.16
CA SER A 64 -22.05 9.53 9.69
C SER A 64 -21.88 10.11 8.28
N LYS A 65 -22.92 10.68 7.67
CA LYS A 65 -22.82 11.34 6.35
C LYS A 65 -21.91 12.56 6.47
N TRP A 66 -21.11 12.86 5.45
CA TRP A 66 -20.22 14.03 5.48
C TRP A 66 -20.74 15.11 4.55
N GLN A 67 -20.61 16.35 5.00
CA GLN A 67 -20.84 17.54 4.18
C GLN A 67 -19.71 18.54 4.40
N PHE A 68 -19.09 18.99 3.31
CA PHE A 68 -18.08 20.04 3.38
C PHE A 68 -18.72 21.42 3.24
N ILE A 69 -18.27 22.36 4.07
CA ILE A 69 -18.67 23.76 4.05
C ILE A 69 -17.43 24.63 3.83
N ILE A 70 -17.40 25.34 2.71
CA ILE A 70 -16.33 26.31 2.41
C ILE A 70 -16.60 27.60 3.17
N THR A 71 -15.68 28.00 4.04
CA THR A 71 -15.83 29.19 4.90
C THR A 71 -15.45 30.50 4.21
N ASP A 72 -14.97 30.45 2.96
CA ASP A 72 -14.52 31.63 2.23
C ASP A 72 -15.68 32.58 1.86
N PRO A 73 -15.48 33.91 1.99
CA PRO A 73 -16.50 34.89 1.63
C PRO A 73 -16.93 34.75 0.16
N GLY A 74 -18.21 34.43 -0.07
CA GLY A 74 -18.81 34.36 -1.42
C GLY A 74 -18.90 32.96 -2.03
N ALA A 75 -18.49 31.91 -1.33
CA ALA A 75 -18.69 30.53 -1.80
C ALA A 75 -20.19 30.18 -1.83
N LYS A 76 -20.72 29.78 -3.00
CA LYS A 76 -22.07 29.21 -3.13
C LYS A 76 -21.96 27.69 -3.05
N ALA A 77 -22.53 27.08 -2.01
CA ALA A 77 -22.67 25.63 -1.93
C ALA A 77 -23.78 25.19 -2.91
N LEU A 78 -23.41 24.59 -4.04
CA LEU A 78 -24.37 24.18 -5.08
C LEU A 78 -24.31 22.70 -5.48
N ASP A 79 -23.30 21.94 -5.03
CA ASP A 79 -23.26 20.47 -5.17
C ASP A 79 -22.53 19.84 -3.97
N LEU A 80 -23.29 19.40 -2.98
CA LEU A 80 -22.75 18.90 -1.71
C LEU A 80 -22.02 17.56 -1.87
N THR A 81 -22.50 16.68 -2.75
CA THR A 81 -21.89 15.34 -2.95
C THR A 81 -20.65 15.45 -3.82
N GLY A 82 -20.70 16.20 -4.93
CA GLY A 82 -19.53 16.41 -5.79
C GLY A 82 -18.39 17.11 -5.06
N LEU A 83 -18.71 18.11 -4.22
CA LEU A 83 -17.73 18.83 -3.41
C LEU A 83 -17.07 17.90 -2.38
N THR A 84 -17.87 17.07 -1.69
CA THR A 84 -17.36 16.09 -0.71
C THR A 84 -16.37 15.13 -1.36
N LYS A 85 -16.70 14.56 -2.53
CA LYS A 85 -15.79 13.70 -3.28
C LYS A 85 -14.50 14.43 -3.67
N SER A 86 -14.61 15.68 -4.13
CA SER A 86 -13.45 16.48 -4.55
C SER A 86 -12.49 16.75 -3.38
N TYR A 87 -13.02 17.14 -2.22
CA TYR A 87 -12.21 17.48 -1.05
C TYR A 87 -11.55 16.26 -0.42
N ILE A 88 -12.25 15.12 -0.35
CA ILE A 88 -11.64 13.85 0.09
C ILE A 88 -10.47 13.46 -0.84
N SER A 89 -10.67 13.54 -2.16
CA SER A 89 -9.63 13.23 -3.14
C SER A 89 -8.41 14.16 -3.01
N LYS A 90 -8.64 15.47 -2.97
CA LYS A 90 -7.59 16.48 -2.74
C LYS A 90 -6.82 16.23 -1.43
N PHE A 91 -7.55 15.95 -0.35
CA PHE A 91 -6.95 15.68 0.96
C PHE A 91 -6.04 14.46 0.92
N ILE A 92 -6.47 13.37 0.28
CA ILE A 92 -5.67 12.14 0.14
C ILE A 92 -4.38 12.43 -0.62
N ASP A 93 -4.46 13.11 -1.77
CA ASP A 93 -3.27 13.48 -2.55
C ASP A 93 -2.30 14.37 -1.76
N GLU A 94 -2.82 15.39 -1.06
CA GLU A 94 -1.99 16.29 -0.28
C GLU A 94 -1.39 15.60 0.95
N TYR A 95 -2.15 14.71 1.60
CA TYR A 95 -1.64 13.89 2.69
C TYR A 95 -0.48 13.01 2.23
N ILE A 96 -0.66 12.33 1.09
CA ILE A 96 0.37 11.47 0.51
C ILE A 96 1.63 12.29 0.20
N LYS A 97 1.49 13.45 -0.44
CA LYS A 97 2.62 14.35 -0.73
C LYS A 97 3.34 14.85 0.53
N ASN A 98 2.60 15.13 1.59
CA ASN A 98 3.14 15.69 2.82
C ASN A 98 3.82 14.63 3.69
N GLU A 99 3.26 13.43 3.76
CA GLU A 99 3.68 12.41 4.71
C GLU A 99 4.48 11.26 4.06
N PHE A 100 4.46 11.14 2.73
CA PHE A 100 5.18 10.12 1.98
C PHE A 100 6.16 10.72 0.97
N GLU A 101 7.18 9.94 0.62
CA GLU A 101 8.22 10.24 -0.36
C GLU A 101 8.38 9.09 -1.34
N ALA A 102 8.91 9.37 -2.53
CA ALA A 102 9.21 8.32 -3.49
C ALA A 102 10.26 7.37 -2.90
N SER A 103 10.00 6.06 -3.01
CA SER A 103 10.99 5.02 -2.74
C SER A 103 12.25 5.22 -3.60
N ALA A 104 13.37 4.66 -3.15
CA ALA A 104 14.66 4.82 -3.83
C ALA A 104 14.64 4.38 -5.30
N ASN A 105 13.74 3.47 -5.68
CA ASN A 105 13.58 2.96 -7.04
C ASN A 105 12.42 3.59 -7.82
N GLY A 106 11.63 4.48 -7.21
CA GLY A 106 10.47 5.12 -7.84
C GLY A 106 9.29 4.19 -8.11
N VAL A 107 9.26 2.99 -7.52
CA VAL A 107 8.22 1.95 -7.73
C VAL A 107 7.05 2.09 -6.75
N GLY A 108 7.14 3.03 -5.81
CA GLY A 108 6.10 3.29 -4.82
C GLY A 108 6.48 4.40 -3.86
N LEU A 109 5.63 4.64 -2.86
CA LEU A 109 5.80 5.69 -1.86
C LEU A 109 6.12 5.08 -0.50
N LEU A 110 6.98 5.74 0.26
CA LEU A 110 7.37 5.40 1.63
C LEU A 110 7.01 6.54 2.58
N PRO A 111 6.56 6.27 3.81
CA PRO A 111 6.47 7.29 4.84
C PRO A 111 7.84 7.95 5.01
N LYS A 112 7.86 9.28 5.09
CA LYS A 112 9.11 10.04 5.30
C LYS A 112 9.80 9.62 6.58
N ALA A 113 11.12 9.74 6.67
CA ALA A 113 11.85 9.40 7.91
C ALA A 113 11.37 10.17 9.16
N GLU A 114 10.85 11.39 8.97
CA GLU A 114 10.27 12.24 10.02
C GLU A 114 8.86 11.80 10.44
N PHE A 115 8.31 10.79 9.77
CA PHE A 115 6.99 10.24 10.03
C PHE A 115 6.97 9.55 11.40
N ASN A 116 6.46 10.27 12.40
CA ASN A 116 6.40 9.80 13.77
C ASN A 116 5.07 9.06 14.04
N SER A 117 5.15 7.74 14.20
CA SER A 117 4.01 6.85 14.52
C SER A 117 3.31 7.17 15.84
N GLN A 118 3.92 7.97 16.72
CA GLN A 118 3.31 8.41 17.98
C GLN A 118 2.40 9.64 17.81
N THR A 119 2.48 10.32 16.66
CA THR A 119 1.59 11.44 16.36
C THR A 119 0.36 10.90 15.65
N ARG A 120 -0.84 11.16 16.19
CA ARG A 120 -2.17 10.64 15.76
C ARG A 120 -2.60 10.96 14.32
N LYS A 121 -1.67 11.39 13.47
CA LYS A 121 -1.87 11.91 12.13
C LYS A 121 -2.53 10.95 11.14
N PHE A 122 -2.60 9.65 11.41
CA PHE A 122 -3.20 8.68 10.49
C PHE A 122 -4.74 8.71 10.48
N LYS A 123 -5.36 9.14 11.56
CA LYS A 123 -6.82 9.09 11.70
C LYS A 123 -7.54 9.85 10.57
N PRO A 124 -7.19 11.11 10.25
CA PRO A 124 -7.80 11.82 9.12
C PRO A 124 -7.67 11.08 7.78
N PHE A 125 -6.48 10.54 7.49
CA PHE A 125 -6.22 9.80 6.25
C PHE A 125 -7.05 8.52 6.16
N TYR A 126 -7.11 7.75 7.25
CA TYR A 126 -7.91 6.55 7.37
C TYR A 126 -9.39 6.78 7.05
N TYR A 127 -10.00 7.76 7.71
CA TYR A 127 -11.42 8.01 7.54
C TYR A 127 -11.73 8.58 6.15
N CYS A 128 -10.81 9.32 5.53
CA CYS A 128 -10.96 9.73 4.13
C CYS A 128 -10.95 8.51 3.18
N ILE A 129 -10.09 7.51 3.40
CA ILE A 129 -10.09 6.26 2.61
C ILE A 129 -11.41 5.51 2.79
N LEU A 130 -11.84 5.33 4.04
CA LEU A 130 -13.13 4.70 4.36
C LEU A 130 -14.30 5.43 3.72
N LYS A 131 -14.33 6.75 3.82
CA LYS A 131 -15.41 7.55 3.25
C LYS A 131 -15.45 7.44 1.74
N SER A 132 -14.28 7.38 1.09
CA SER A 132 -14.18 7.12 -0.35
C SER A 132 -14.87 5.82 -0.76
N LEU A 133 -14.73 4.75 0.03
CA LEU A 133 -15.46 3.48 -0.22
C LEU A 133 -16.97 3.68 -0.15
N THR A 134 -17.46 4.30 0.93
CA THR A 134 -18.90 4.50 1.13
C THR A 134 -19.54 5.40 0.08
N LEU A 135 -18.75 6.22 -0.60
CA LEU A 135 -19.17 7.15 -1.63
C LEU A 135 -18.97 6.63 -3.05
N ASP A 136 -18.50 5.40 -3.23
CA ASP A 136 -18.15 4.82 -4.53
C ASP A 136 -17.20 5.76 -5.32
N MET A 137 -16.11 6.15 -4.65
CA MET A 137 -15.07 6.98 -5.22
C MET A 137 -13.90 6.12 -5.68
N LYS A 138 -13.42 6.39 -6.90
CA LYS A 138 -12.06 5.99 -7.28
C LYS A 138 -11.08 6.80 -6.44
N LEU A 139 -10.20 6.12 -5.71
CA LEU A 139 -9.14 6.81 -4.99
C LEU A 139 -8.12 7.38 -5.98
N PRO A 140 -7.38 8.43 -5.58
CA PRO A 140 -6.26 8.91 -6.38
C PRO A 140 -5.23 7.80 -6.60
N ASN A 141 -4.63 7.75 -7.79
CA ASN A 141 -3.61 6.74 -8.14
C ASN A 141 -2.43 6.71 -7.16
N SER A 142 -2.14 7.84 -6.52
CA SER A 142 -1.11 7.99 -5.48
C SER A 142 -1.34 7.07 -4.28
N ILE A 143 -2.60 6.69 -3.98
CA ILE A 143 -2.90 5.72 -2.92
C ILE A 143 -2.33 4.34 -3.25
N SER A 144 -2.27 4.00 -4.54
CA SER A 144 -1.88 2.65 -4.97
C SER A 144 -0.48 2.33 -4.47
N ASP A 145 0.42 3.29 -4.63
CA ASP A 145 1.80 3.23 -4.20
C ASP A 145 1.96 3.10 -2.67
N VAL A 146 1.00 3.60 -1.90
CA VAL A 146 0.94 3.50 -0.43
C VAL A 146 0.34 2.15 0.02
N LEU A 147 -0.73 1.70 -0.64
CA LEU A 147 -1.40 0.43 -0.30
C LEU A 147 -0.53 -0.80 -0.61
N LEU A 148 0.44 -0.67 -1.53
CA LEU A 148 1.47 -1.70 -1.75
C LEU A 148 2.33 -1.98 -0.51
N MET A 149 2.33 -1.08 0.48
CA MET A 149 3.10 -1.29 1.70
C MET A 149 2.42 -2.18 2.75
N ILE A 150 1.16 -2.54 2.57
CA ILE A 150 0.37 -3.25 3.59
C ILE A 150 0.80 -4.72 3.70
N ASP A 151 1.32 -5.31 2.61
CA ASP A 151 1.80 -6.70 2.56
C ASP A 151 3.33 -6.75 2.49
N PHE A 152 3.99 -5.84 3.23
CA PHE A 152 5.45 -5.70 3.24
C PHE A 152 6.12 -6.98 3.75
N SER A 153 6.71 -7.74 2.83
CA SER A 153 7.61 -8.86 3.10
C SER A 153 9.07 -8.40 3.06
N LEU A 154 10.01 -9.25 3.49
CA LEU A 154 11.45 -8.98 3.32
C LEU A 154 11.82 -8.75 1.85
N ARG A 155 11.13 -9.39 0.90
CA ARG A 155 11.35 -9.19 -0.55
C ARG A 155 10.93 -7.81 -1.02
N ASP A 156 9.97 -7.18 -0.34
CA ASP A 156 9.54 -5.83 -0.68
C ASP A 156 10.59 -4.78 -0.29
N PHE A 157 11.50 -5.06 0.65
CA PHE A 157 12.67 -4.20 0.84
C PHE A 157 13.50 -4.06 -0.45
N GLU A 158 13.57 -5.09 -1.29
CA GLU A 158 14.24 -4.97 -2.60
C GLU A 158 13.59 -3.88 -3.48
N LYS A 159 12.28 -3.67 -3.35
CA LYS A 159 11.51 -2.62 -4.05
C LYS A 159 11.75 -1.24 -3.45
N PHE A 160 11.68 -1.15 -2.14
CA PHE A 160 11.55 0.12 -1.44
C PHE A 160 12.88 0.68 -0.94
N ASP A 161 13.78 -0.19 -0.47
CA ASP A 161 15.13 0.14 0.01
C ASP A 161 16.13 -1.00 -0.32
N PRO A 162 16.67 -1.02 -1.55
CA PRO A 162 17.60 -2.06 -1.99
C PRO A 162 18.86 -2.17 -1.14
N GLN A 163 19.30 -1.06 -0.54
CA GLN A 163 20.51 -1.04 0.28
C GLN A 163 20.25 -1.78 1.59
N THR A 164 19.15 -1.47 2.26
CA THR A 164 18.70 -2.20 3.46
C THR A 164 18.44 -3.67 3.13
N TYR A 165 17.78 -3.97 2.01
CA TYR A 165 17.59 -5.36 1.58
C TYR A 165 18.92 -6.11 1.44
N LYS A 166 19.90 -5.53 0.74
CA LYS A 166 21.21 -6.16 0.52
C LYS A 166 21.96 -6.39 1.84
N LEU A 167 21.90 -5.44 2.76
CA LEU A 167 22.47 -5.58 4.11
C LEU A 167 21.80 -6.73 4.86
N LYS A 168 20.46 -6.79 4.85
CA LYS A 168 19.69 -7.85 5.52
C LYS A 168 19.90 -9.23 4.91
N MET A 169 19.99 -9.34 3.59
CA MET A 169 20.31 -10.61 2.93
C MET A 169 21.74 -11.07 3.26
N THR A 170 22.67 -10.14 3.44
CA THR A 170 24.04 -10.46 3.89
C THR A 170 24.03 -10.96 5.34
N GLU A 171 23.35 -10.25 6.25
CA GLU A 171 23.16 -10.68 7.64
C GLU A 171 22.51 -12.07 7.72
N PHE A 172 21.44 -12.31 6.95
CA PHE A 172 20.75 -13.59 6.90
C PHE A 172 21.65 -14.72 6.39
N LYS A 173 22.45 -14.46 5.35
CA LYS A 173 23.41 -15.44 4.82
C LYS A 173 24.47 -15.80 5.85
N THR A 174 25.03 -14.80 6.53
CA THR A 174 26.00 -15.01 7.62
C THR A 174 25.40 -15.81 8.77
N LEU A 175 24.18 -15.47 9.20
CA LEU A 175 23.46 -16.21 10.25
C LEU A 175 23.21 -17.66 9.86
N LYS A 176 22.82 -17.92 8.60
CA LYS A 176 22.61 -19.27 8.07
C LYS A 176 23.91 -20.08 8.03
N GLU A 177 25.00 -19.48 7.58
CA GLU A 177 26.33 -20.12 7.59
C GLU A 177 26.80 -20.47 9.02
N MET A 178 26.57 -19.56 9.98
CA MET A 178 26.87 -19.82 11.40
C MET A 178 25.97 -20.92 12.00
N SER A 179 24.69 -20.96 11.64
CA SER A 179 23.74 -21.97 12.13
C SER A 179 24.11 -23.38 11.67
N ASN A 180 24.54 -23.51 10.40
CA ASN A 180 25.00 -24.78 9.82
C ASN A 180 26.32 -25.26 10.44
N GLY A 181 27.16 -24.35 10.94
CA GLY A 181 28.40 -24.69 11.64
C GLY A 181 28.22 -25.07 13.12
N CYS A 182 27.13 -24.62 13.75
CA CYS A 182 26.92 -24.76 15.20
C CYS A 182 25.77 -25.72 15.58
N GLY A 183 25.11 -26.37 14.61
CA GLY A 183 23.99 -27.28 14.89
C GLY A 183 22.75 -26.59 15.47
N ILE A 184 22.63 -25.28 15.29
CA ILE A 184 21.49 -24.48 15.75
C ILE A 184 20.43 -24.49 14.64
N SER A 185 19.25 -25.01 14.94
CA SER A 185 18.09 -24.88 14.04
C SER A 185 17.57 -23.44 14.14
N LEU A 186 17.81 -22.64 13.11
CA LEU A 186 17.08 -21.38 12.93
C LEU A 186 15.62 -21.74 12.64
N VAL A 187 14.75 -21.56 13.63
CA VAL A 187 13.31 -21.61 13.40
C VAL A 187 12.98 -20.39 12.55
N GLU A 188 12.80 -20.61 11.25
CA GLU A 188 12.16 -19.66 10.35
C GLU A 188 10.75 -19.41 10.90
N ASN A 189 10.58 -18.42 11.78
CA ASN A 189 9.27 -17.85 11.95
C ASN A 189 8.92 -17.20 10.60
N ARG A 190 7.66 -17.27 10.15
CA ARG A 190 7.20 -17.03 8.74
C ARG A 190 7.65 -15.72 8.06
N TYR A 191 8.39 -14.86 8.76
CA TYR A 191 8.90 -13.58 8.30
C TYR A 191 10.44 -13.47 8.26
N GLY A 192 11.22 -14.45 8.74
CA GLY A 192 12.69 -14.40 8.69
C GLY A 192 13.31 -13.13 9.31
N MET A 193 12.59 -12.49 10.23
CA MET A 193 12.89 -11.14 10.69
C MET A 193 13.81 -11.12 11.92
N VAL A 194 14.98 -10.53 11.75
CA VAL A 194 15.54 -9.67 12.81
C VAL A 194 14.53 -8.53 12.97
N GLU A 195 13.93 -8.39 14.16
CA GLU A 195 12.90 -7.38 14.48
C GLU A 195 13.16 -6.04 13.77
N LEU A 196 12.30 -5.69 12.81
CA LEU A 196 12.29 -4.40 12.12
C LEU A 196 11.76 -3.34 13.10
N ARG A 197 12.57 -2.96 14.09
CA ARG A 197 12.21 -1.98 15.13
C ARG A 197 11.94 -0.57 14.59
N ASN A 198 12.21 -0.30 13.31
CA ASN A 198 12.10 1.05 12.73
C ASN A 198 10.83 1.30 11.89
N TYR A 199 9.91 0.33 11.78
CA TYR A 199 8.69 0.49 10.97
C TYR A 199 7.39 0.31 11.77
N SER A 200 7.35 0.77 13.03
CA SER A 200 6.13 0.75 13.85
C SER A 200 4.93 1.46 13.20
N HIS A 201 5.19 2.41 12.28
CA HIS A 201 4.15 3.03 11.47
C HIS A 201 3.54 2.11 10.41
N ILE A 202 4.32 1.16 9.83
CA ILE A 202 3.79 0.16 8.89
C ILE A 202 2.88 -0.81 9.64
N GLU A 203 3.25 -1.25 10.84
CA GLU A 203 2.42 -2.13 11.67
C GLU A 203 1.12 -1.45 12.10
N HIS A 204 1.15 -0.18 12.52
CA HIS A 204 -0.10 0.57 12.78
C HIS A 204 -0.97 0.76 11.52
N PHE A 205 -0.35 1.00 10.36
CA PHE A 205 -1.08 1.08 9.10
C PHE A 205 -1.69 -0.28 8.71
N LYS A 206 -0.97 -1.37 8.94
CA LYS A 206 -1.49 -2.74 8.77
C LYS A 206 -2.62 -3.07 9.73
N ASP A 207 -2.52 -2.71 11.00
CA ASP A 207 -3.59 -2.91 11.98
C ASP A 207 -4.86 -2.14 11.56
N MET A 208 -4.68 -0.91 11.12
CA MET A 208 -5.73 -0.05 10.60
C MET A 208 -6.42 -0.67 9.37
N ILE A 209 -5.67 -1.19 8.40
CA ILE A 209 -6.24 -1.90 7.23
C ILE A 209 -6.81 -3.26 7.63
N THR A 210 -6.24 -3.95 8.61
CA THR A 210 -6.76 -5.23 9.11
C THR A 210 -8.13 -5.02 9.77
N ASN A 211 -8.36 -3.88 10.41
CA ASN A 211 -9.68 -3.48 10.87
C ASN A 211 -10.65 -3.19 9.70
N LEU A 212 -10.15 -2.76 8.54
CA LEU A 212 -10.92 -2.68 7.29
C LEU A 212 -11.18 -4.06 6.68
N ASN A 213 -10.28 -5.02 6.87
CA ASN A 213 -10.41 -6.38 6.34
C ASN A 213 -11.58 -7.17 6.95
N GLY A 214 -12.23 -6.65 8.01
CA GLY A 214 -13.53 -7.14 8.44
C GLY A 214 -14.62 -7.00 7.36
N TYR A 215 -14.42 -6.12 6.37
CA TYR A 215 -15.36 -5.82 5.29
C TYR A 215 -14.91 -6.33 3.91
N PHE A 216 -13.61 -6.53 3.68
CA PHE A 216 -13.04 -6.97 2.41
C PHE A 216 -11.84 -7.89 2.64
N ASN A 217 -11.63 -8.92 1.82
CA ASN A 217 -10.30 -9.51 1.78
C ASN A 217 -9.31 -8.53 1.12
N PHE A 218 -8.01 -8.63 1.42
CA PHE A 218 -7.02 -7.65 0.95
C PHE A 218 -6.95 -7.53 -0.59
N GLU A 219 -7.28 -8.59 -1.33
CA GLU A 219 -7.35 -8.57 -2.80
C GLU A 219 -8.61 -7.88 -3.32
N GLU A 220 -9.76 -8.05 -2.65
CA GLU A 220 -10.99 -7.29 -2.91
C GLU A 220 -10.77 -5.81 -2.61
N PHE A 221 -10.18 -5.49 -1.46
CA PHE A 221 -9.76 -4.15 -1.07
C PHE A 221 -8.89 -3.53 -2.19
N LYS A 222 -7.83 -4.23 -2.62
CA LYS A 222 -6.98 -3.80 -3.75
C LYS A 222 -7.77 -3.57 -5.04
N SER A 223 -8.70 -4.44 -5.41
CA SER A 223 -9.46 -4.31 -6.67
C SER A 223 -10.43 -3.12 -6.65
N VAL A 224 -11.10 -2.87 -5.53
CA VAL A 224 -12.06 -1.78 -5.35
C VAL A 224 -11.39 -0.42 -5.49
N PHE A 225 -10.17 -0.26 -4.97
CA PHE A 225 -9.50 1.03 -4.94
C PHE A 225 -8.69 1.39 -6.18
N LEU A 226 -8.13 0.39 -6.84
CA LEU A 226 -7.20 0.60 -7.95
C LEU A 226 -7.91 0.63 -9.31
N GLY A 227 -9.17 0.21 -9.33
CA GLY A 227 -9.94 0.00 -10.53
C GLY A 227 -9.41 -1.17 -11.35
N ASP A 228 -10.24 -1.63 -12.28
CA ASP A 228 -9.82 -2.65 -13.24
C ASP A 228 -8.83 -2.02 -14.22
N VAL A 229 -7.54 -2.32 -14.05
CA VAL A 229 -6.53 -1.97 -15.04
C VAL A 229 -6.70 -2.91 -16.22
N GLU A 230 -7.37 -2.46 -17.28
CA GLU A 230 -7.59 -3.26 -18.47
C GLU A 230 -6.37 -3.20 -19.39
N PHE A 231 -5.44 -4.16 -19.26
CA PHE A 231 -4.51 -4.51 -20.33
C PHE A 231 -4.49 -6.01 -20.58
N THR A 232 -4.10 -6.39 -21.79
CA THR A 232 -4.10 -7.77 -22.25
C THR A 232 -2.70 -8.39 -22.18
N ALA A 233 -2.62 -9.72 -22.23
CA ALA A 233 -1.36 -10.43 -22.40
C ALA A 233 -0.53 -9.91 -23.60
N SER A 234 -1.20 -9.54 -24.69
CA SER A 234 -0.56 -8.98 -25.88
C SER A 234 0.14 -7.66 -25.61
N ASP A 235 -0.47 -6.80 -24.79
CA ASP A 235 0.12 -5.53 -24.37
C ASP A 235 1.36 -5.77 -23.50
N LEU A 236 1.35 -6.81 -22.66
CA LEU A 236 2.50 -7.15 -21.84
C LEU A 236 3.70 -7.65 -22.66
N ILE A 237 3.44 -8.48 -23.68
CA ILE A 237 4.49 -9.14 -24.46
C ILE A 237 5.39 -8.13 -25.19
N VAL A 238 4.84 -6.99 -25.62
CA VAL A 238 5.64 -5.96 -26.32
C VAL A 238 6.68 -5.30 -25.42
N ASN A 239 6.53 -5.40 -24.10
CA ASN A 239 7.48 -4.86 -23.12
C ASN A 239 8.63 -5.82 -22.80
N PHE A 240 8.58 -7.08 -23.25
CA PHE A 240 9.63 -8.07 -22.96
C PHE A 240 10.81 -8.01 -23.94
N ILE A 241 12.00 -7.78 -23.40
CA ILE A 241 13.27 -7.89 -24.13
C ILE A 241 14.08 -9.07 -23.60
N ASN A 242 14.71 -9.83 -24.51
CA ASN A 242 15.67 -10.85 -24.12
C ASN A 242 17.00 -10.16 -23.78
N ASN A 243 17.47 -10.35 -22.55
CA ASN A 243 18.69 -9.75 -22.02
C ASN A 243 19.81 -10.81 -21.80
N SER A 244 19.74 -11.95 -22.48
CA SER A 244 20.71 -13.05 -22.40
C SER A 244 21.40 -13.33 -23.74
N PRO A 245 22.43 -12.53 -24.09
CA PRO A 245 23.20 -12.74 -25.31
C PRO A 245 23.91 -14.10 -25.27
N GLY A 246 23.78 -14.88 -26.35
CA GLY A 246 24.49 -16.15 -26.53
C GLY A 246 23.83 -17.39 -25.88
N VAL A 247 22.70 -17.25 -25.19
CA VAL A 247 21.92 -18.38 -24.66
C VAL A 247 20.77 -18.70 -25.62
N SER A 248 20.47 -19.99 -25.81
CA SER A 248 19.36 -20.43 -26.67
C SER A 248 18.06 -19.72 -26.28
N ASN A 249 17.43 -19.06 -27.26
CA ASN A 249 16.24 -18.23 -27.08
C ASN A 249 14.95 -19.05 -26.85
N LYS A 250 15.04 -20.39 -26.75
CA LYS A 250 13.87 -21.27 -26.67
C LYS A 250 12.98 -20.94 -25.45
N ASN A 251 13.57 -20.68 -24.29
CA ASN A 251 12.83 -20.41 -23.05
C ASN A 251 12.12 -19.07 -23.05
N PHE A 252 12.70 -18.05 -23.69
CA PHE A 252 12.04 -16.76 -23.89
C PHE A 252 10.87 -16.88 -24.86
N ILE A 253 11.00 -17.67 -25.92
CA ILE A 253 9.90 -17.97 -26.86
C ILE A 253 8.77 -18.70 -26.12
N TRP A 254 9.10 -19.74 -25.34
CA TRP A 254 8.11 -20.47 -24.54
C TRP A 254 7.44 -19.58 -23.49
N PHE A 255 8.20 -18.67 -22.87
CA PHE A 255 7.63 -17.70 -21.93
C PHE A 255 6.66 -16.74 -22.62
N LYS A 256 6.99 -16.19 -23.79
CA LYS A 256 6.05 -15.34 -24.55
C LYS A 256 4.78 -16.09 -24.94
N LYS A 257 4.92 -17.35 -25.36
CA LYS A 257 3.78 -18.22 -25.65
C LYS A 257 2.90 -18.43 -24.43
N PHE A 258 3.52 -18.77 -23.28
CA PHE A 258 2.81 -18.88 -22.01
C PHE A 258 2.05 -17.59 -21.67
N VAL A 259 2.70 -16.43 -21.75
CA VAL A 259 2.04 -15.14 -21.45
C VAL A 259 0.88 -14.89 -22.40
N SER A 260 0.99 -15.22 -23.69
CA SER A 260 -0.08 -15.01 -24.66
C SER A 260 -1.36 -15.82 -24.38
N GLU A 261 -1.25 -16.85 -23.56
CA GLU A 261 -2.36 -17.73 -23.17
C GLU A 261 -2.97 -17.33 -21.80
N LEU A 262 -2.41 -16.31 -21.13
CA LEU A 262 -2.92 -15.84 -19.83
C LEU A 262 -4.22 -15.05 -19.97
N SER A 263 -5.09 -15.18 -18.96
CA SER A 263 -6.20 -14.27 -18.76
C SER A 263 -5.69 -12.85 -18.47
N SER A 264 -6.51 -11.81 -18.74
CA SER A 264 -6.12 -10.42 -18.42
C SER A 264 -5.77 -10.26 -16.94
N LYS A 265 -6.55 -10.86 -16.03
CA LYS A 265 -6.26 -10.85 -14.59
C LYS A 265 -4.86 -11.40 -14.29
N THR A 266 -4.55 -12.58 -14.82
CA THR A 266 -3.26 -13.22 -14.59
C THR A 266 -2.09 -12.47 -15.24
N ALA A 267 -2.33 -11.79 -16.37
CA ALA A 267 -1.33 -10.93 -17.00
C ALA A 267 -1.04 -9.67 -16.16
N ILE A 268 -2.07 -9.09 -15.53
CA ILE A 268 -1.92 -7.99 -14.57
C ILE A 268 -1.10 -8.43 -13.37
N ASP A 269 -1.43 -9.59 -12.78
CA ASP A 269 -0.70 -10.14 -11.64
C ASP A 269 0.77 -10.42 -12.00
N LEU A 270 1.03 -10.95 -13.19
CA LEU A 270 2.39 -11.18 -13.70
C LEU A 270 3.16 -9.86 -13.89
N TYR A 271 2.55 -8.84 -14.46
CA TYR A 271 3.19 -7.52 -14.62
C TYR A 271 3.55 -6.92 -13.27
N PHE A 272 2.62 -6.99 -12.31
CA PHE A 272 2.84 -6.53 -10.96
C PHE A 272 3.96 -7.31 -10.26
N GLU A 273 4.00 -8.63 -10.41
CA GLU A 273 5.07 -9.46 -9.83
C GLU A 273 6.45 -9.11 -10.39
N ILE A 274 6.54 -8.72 -11.66
CA ILE A 274 7.83 -8.39 -12.31
C ILE A 274 8.24 -6.94 -12.10
N THR A 275 7.31 -6.01 -12.01
CA THR A 275 7.60 -4.56 -12.01
C THR A 275 7.29 -3.86 -10.69
N GLY A 276 6.46 -4.46 -9.84
CA GLY A 276 5.84 -3.80 -8.70
C GLY A 276 4.79 -2.75 -9.08
N LEU A 277 4.52 -2.55 -10.38
CA LEU A 277 3.56 -1.57 -10.87
C LEU A 277 2.23 -2.25 -11.19
N LYS A 278 1.12 -1.60 -10.81
CA LYS A 278 -0.23 -2.08 -11.16
C LYS A 278 -0.80 -1.39 -12.39
N THR A 279 -0.40 -0.15 -12.64
CA THR A 279 -0.79 0.58 -13.84
C THR A 279 0.15 0.21 -14.98
N PHE A 280 -0.41 -0.37 -16.04
CA PHE A 280 0.37 -0.72 -17.22
C PHE A 280 0.95 0.53 -17.88
N ALA A 281 2.28 0.58 -17.94
CA ALA A 281 3.02 1.64 -18.59
C ALA A 281 3.76 1.09 -19.82
N LYS A 282 3.36 1.56 -21.01
CA LYS A 282 3.96 1.16 -22.30
C LYS A 282 5.48 1.41 -22.40
N HIS A 283 6.04 2.28 -21.57
CA HIS A 283 7.46 2.61 -21.56
C HIS A 283 8.28 1.74 -20.58
N VAL A 284 7.63 0.89 -19.78
CA VAL A 284 8.32 0.01 -18.82
C VAL A 284 8.85 -1.21 -19.55
N ILE A 285 10.16 -1.26 -19.73
CA ILE A 285 10.85 -2.39 -20.36
C ILE A 285 11.11 -3.47 -19.31
N ILE A 286 10.69 -4.70 -19.60
CA ILE A 286 10.94 -5.88 -18.77
C ILE A 286 12.04 -6.73 -19.42
N LYS A 287 13.13 -6.91 -18.69
CA LYS A 287 14.30 -7.68 -19.13
C LYS A 287 14.16 -9.14 -18.71
N ILE A 288 14.20 -10.05 -19.67
CA ILE A 288 14.19 -11.49 -19.41
C ILE A 288 15.62 -12.02 -19.47
N ASN A 289 16.13 -12.53 -18.35
CA ASN A 289 17.40 -13.23 -18.30
C ASN A 289 17.16 -14.74 -18.30
N ILE A 290 17.97 -15.49 -19.05
CA ILE A 290 17.98 -16.94 -19.02
C ILE A 290 19.14 -17.40 -18.12
N THR A 291 18.82 -18.08 -17.03
CA THR A 291 19.81 -18.55 -16.05
C THR A 291 20.17 -20.02 -16.28
N ALA A 292 21.37 -20.42 -15.87
CA ALA A 292 21.88 -21.78 -16.12
C ALA A 292 21.20 -22.89 -15.27
N LYS A 293 20.45 -22.53 -14.23
CA LYS A 293 19.85 -23.50 -13.28
C LYS A 293 18.46 -23.89 -13.76
N SER A 294 18.24 -25.15 -14.18
CA SER A 294 16.96 -25.62 -14.75
C SER A 294 15.90 -26.04 -13.71
N ASP A 295 16.28 -26.33 -12.47
CA ASP A 295 15.36 -26.89 -11.47
C ASP A 295 14.52 -25.85 -10.71
N LEU A 296 14.89 -24.58 -10.81
CA LEU A 296 14.26 -23.50 -10.05
C LEU A 296 12.95 -23.02 -10.68
N LEU A 297 12.18 -22.23 -9.94
CA LEU A 297 11.11 -21.40 -10.50
C LEU A 297 11.72 -20.09 -11.03
N PRO A 298 11.01 -19.34 -11.91
CA PRO A 298 11.38 -17.98 -12.25
C PRO A 298 11.46 -17.09 -11.00
N VAL A 299 12.31 -16.06 -11.08
CA VAL A 299 12.51 -15.08 -10.01
C VAL A 299 12.44 -13.67 -10.58
N SER A 300 11.60 -12.82 -10.01
CA SER A 300 11.50 -11.41 -10.38
C SER A 300 12.41 -10.53 -9.52
N HIS A 301 12.94 -9.49 -10.13
CA HIS A 301 13.69 -8.40 -9.51
C HIS A 301 13.03 -7.09 -9.91
N THR A 302 12.02 -6.71 -9.12
CA THR A 302 11.12 -5.60 -9.40
C THR A 302 11.81 -4.24 -9.47
N CYS A 303 12.89 -4.06 -8.71
CA CYS A 303 13.71 -2.84 -8.76
C CYS A 303 14.40 -2.62 -10.12
N PHE A 304 14.56 -3.66 -10.92
CA PHE A 304 15.21 -3.60 -12.23
C PHE A 304 14.28 -3.98 -13.38
N ASN A 305 13.01 -4.28 -13.10
CA ASN A 305 12.08 -4.91 -14.04
C ASN A 305 12.71 -6.13 -14.73
N ILE A 306 13.43 -6.95 -13.97
CA ILE A 306 14.10 -8.15 -14.48
C ILE A 306 13.31 -9.39 -14.07
N LEU A 307 13.16 -10.33 -14.99
CA LEU A 307 12.70 -11.68 -14.71
C LEU A 307 13.78 -12.68 -15.11
N ASP A 308 14.30 -13.40 -14.13
CA ASP A 308 15.25 -14.49 -14.31
C ASP A 308 14.48 -15.80 -14.54
N ILE A 309 14.61 -16.35 -15.75
CA ILE A 309 14.00 -17.61 -16.18
C ILE A 309 15.09 -18.70 -16.27
N PRO A 310 14.97 -19.79 -15.51
CA PRO A 310 15.75 -21.03 -15.71
C PRO A 310 15.78 -21.53 -17.17
N ASN A 311 16.93 -22.03 -17.62
CA ASN A 311 17.08 -22.72 -18.92
C ASN A 311 16.51 -24.15 -18.88
N TYR A 312 15.20 -24.29 -18.73
CA TYR A 312 14.47 -25.57 -18.83
C TYR A 312 14.79 -26.36 -20.11
N ASP A 313 14.82 -27.68 -19.97
CA ASP A 313 15.21 -28.56 -21.08
C ASP A 313 14.14 -28.64 -22.16
N THR A 314 12.87 -28.70 -21.76
CA THR A 314 11.71 -28.89 -22.64
C THR A 314 10.61 -27.85 -22.39
N GLU A 315 9.79 -27.61 -23.41
CA GLU A 315 8.63 -26.72 -23.33
C GLU A 315 7.65 -27.16 -22.24
N THR A 316 7.39 -28.47 -22.14
CA THR A 316 6.49 -29.03 -21.12
C THR A 316 6.96 -28.71 -19.70
N ILE A 317 8.27 -28.83 -19.42
CA ILE A 317 8.84 -28.47 -18.11
C ILE A 317 8.72 -26.97 -17.88
N ALA A 318 9.03 -26.15 -18.89
CA ALA A 318 8.93 -24.70 -18.81
C ALA A 318 7.51 -24.25 -18.47
N LEU A 319 6.51 -24.72 -19.22
CA LEU A 319 5.10 -24.39 -18.98
C LEU A 319 4.62 -24.85 -17.60
N LYS A 320 5.02 -26.05 -17.15
CA LYS A 320 4.69 -26.51 -15.78
C LYS A 320 5.26 -25.58 -14.71
N LYS A 321 6.51 -25.13 -14.89
CA LYS A 321 7.18 -24.23 -13.94
C LYS A 321 6.59 -22.81 -13.97
N PHE A 322 6.23 -22.29 -15.14
CA PHE A 322 5.55 -21.00 -15.26
C PHE A 322 4.17 -21.01 -14.61
N ASN A 323 3.36 -22.05 -14.86
CA ASN A 323 2.06 -22.21 -14.21
C ASN A 323 2.20 -22.32 -12.68
N CYS A 324 3.17 -23.11 -12.20
CA CYS A 324 3.44 -23.22 -10.76
C CYS A 324 3.85 -21.87 -10.16
N TRP A 325 4.69 -21.10 -10.85
CA TRP A 325 5.11 -19.78 -10.39
C TRP A 325 3.95 -18.80 -10.29
N VAL A 326 3.13 -18.70 -11.34
CA VAL A 326 1.94 -17.84 -11.38
C VAL A 326 0.90 -18.24 -10.33
N ALA A 327 0.70 -19.54 -10.10
CA ALA A 327 -0.22 -20.03 -9.07
C ALA A 327 0.19 -19.64 -7.64
N ASN A 328 1.44 -19.23 -7.42
CA ASN A 328 1.96 -18.79 -6.13
C ASN A 328 1.97 -17.26 -5.97
N PHE A 329 1.42 -16.49 -6.93
CA PHE A 329 1.23 -15.06 -6.75
C PHE A 329 0.28 -14.81 -5.56
N GLY A 330 0.67 -13.94 -4.62
CA GLY A 330 -0.14 -13.61 -3.45
C GLY A 330 0.00 -14.52 -2.22
N GLY A 331 1.07 -15.31 -2.11
CA GLY A 331 1.46 -15.95 -0.84
C GLY A 331 0.55 -17.08 -0.34
N GLY A 332 -0.44 -17.50 -1.12
CA GLY A 332 -1.29 -18.65 -0.82
C GLY A 332 -0.59 -19.95 -1.19
N ASN A 333 -0.43 -20.85 -0.22
CA ASN A 333 -0.22 -22.27 -0.47
C ASN A 333 -1.35 -22.77 -1.40
N GLY A 334 -1.10 -22.75 -2.70
CA GLY A 334 -1.83 -23.58 -3.65
C GLY A 334 -1.49 -25.01 -3.31
N VAL A 335 -2.41 -25.68 -2.61
CA VAL A 335 -2.39 -27.09 -2.25
C VAL A 335 -1.96 -27.90 -3.47
N ALA A 336 -0.80 -28.56 -3.35
CA ALA A 336 -0.33 -29.58 -4.27
C ALA A 336 -1.16 -30.86 -4.14
#